data_AF-A0A7C4XYT4-F1
#
_entry.id   AF-A0A7C4XYT4-F1
#
_cell.length_a   1.000
_cell.length_b   1.000
_cell.length_c   1.000
_cell.angle_alpha   90.00
_cell.angle_beta   90.00
_cell.angle_gamma   90.00
#
_symmetry.space_group_name_H-M   'P 1'
#
loop_
_entity.id
_entity.type
_entity.pdbx_description
1 polymer ?
#
loop_
_entity_poly.entity_id
_entity_poly.type
_entity_poly.pdbx_seq_one_letter_code
_entity_poly.pdbx_strand_id
1 'polypeptide(L)'
;MNEHFTRQAQDMFNAAKDVRIPENLQALAEDSVVKTREAYQRLNTVAKDSAKVIEEVMLAAHAGAKAIGEKVLHNTAVNTEAVFDAAQAIARAKTLPEAARLQADFVQQQFAAAGAQSRELLELSTKVAKQTFETVNAAAARSFEQLKKTGGTT
;
A
#
# COMPACT_ATOMS: atom_id res chain seq x y z
N MET A 1 5.86 -48.55 -8.81
CA MET A 1 5.23 -47.21 -8.90
C MET A 1 6.19 -46.06 -8.55
N ASN A 2 7.24 -46.27 -7.73
CA ASN A 2 8.14 -45.19 -7.29
C ASN A 2 9.25 -44.79 -8.30
N GLU A 3 9.63 -45.66 -9.25
CA GLU A 3 10.72 -45.36 -10.19
C GLU A 3 10.31 -44.39 -11.31
N HIS A 4 9.03 -44.39 -11.70
CA HIS A 4 8.50 -43.49 -12.73
C HIS A 4 8.45 -42.05 -12.24
N PHE A 5 8.11 -41.84 -10.96
CA PHE A 5 8.14 -40.52 -10.33
C PHE A 5 9.56 -39.97 -10.26
N THR A 6 10.54 -40.80 -9.89
CA THR A 6 11.94 -40.38 -9.80
C THR A 6 12.53 -40.04 -11.17
N ARG A 7 12.22 -40.80 -12.23
CA ARG A 7 12.63 -40.44 -13.60
C ARG A 7 11.97 -39.15 -14.07
N GLN A 8 10.67 -39.00 -13.88
CA GLN A 8 9.95 -37.79 -14.27
C GLN A 8 10.49 -36.54 -13.56
N ALA A 9 10.82 -36.65 -12.27
CA ALA A 9 11.46 -35.57 -11.53
C ALA A 9 12.88 -35.27 -12.03
N GLN A 10 13.66 -36.30 -12.39
CA GLN A 10 14.99 -36.16 -12.97
C GLN A 10 14.94 -35.48 -14.35
N ASP A 11 13.98 -35.86 -15.18
CA ASP A 11 13.79 -35.31 -16.53
C ASP A 11 13.29 -33.88 -16.48
N MET A 12 12.37 -33.56 -15.57
CA MET A 12 11.94 -32.18 -15.30
C MET A 12 13.11 -31.31 -14.78
N PHE A 13 13.96 -31.87 -13.91
CA PHE A 13 15.13 -31.17 -13.38
C PHE A 13 16.20 -30.94 -14.45
N ASN A 14 16.42 -31.91 -15.35
CA ASN A 14 17.32 -31.75 -16.49
C ASN A 14 16.79 -30.74 -17.51
N ALA A 15 15.49 -30.78 -17.83
CA ALA A 15 14.85 -29.78 -18.69
C ALA A 15 14.93 -28.36 -18.10
N ALA A 16 14.80 -28.21 -16.78
CA ALA A 16 14.95 -26.92 -16.10
C ALA A 16 16.38 -26.37 -16.15
N LYS A 17 17.41 -27.23 -16.25
CA LYS A 17 18.81 -26.81 -16.43
C LYS A 17 19.09 -26.27 -17.83
N ASP A 18 18.38 -26.79 -18.83
CA ASP A 18 18.54 -26.38 -20.24
C ASP A 18 17.72 -25.13 -20.59
N VAL A 19 16.78 -24.72 -19.72
CA VAL A 19 16.11 -23.41 -19.83
C VAL A 19 17.12 -22.32 -19.52
N ARG A 20 17.65 -21.69 -20.57
CA ARG A 20 18.40 -20.45 -20.44
C ARG A 20 17.48 -19.38 -19.84
N ILE A 21 17.81 -18.90 -18.64
CA ILE A 21 17.11 -17.77 -18.04
C ILE A 21 17.25 -16.59 -19.02
N PRO A 22 16.14 -16.01 -19.50
CA PRO A 22 16.19 -14.87 -20.40
C PRO A 22 17.02 -13.73 -19.78
N GLU A 23 17.88 -13.11 -20.57
CA GLU A 23 18.85 -12.09 -20.09
C GLU A 23 18.14 -10.92 -19.37
N ASN A 24 16.93 -10.57 -19.79
CA ASN A 24 16.08 -9.56 -19.14
C ASN A 24 15.58 -10.00 -17.75
N LEU A 25 15.33 -11.28 -17.55
CA LEU A 25 14.97 -11.85 -16.24
C LEU A 25 16.18 -11.93 -15.31
N GLN A 26 17.35 -12.28 -15.86
CA GLN A 26 18.61 -12.26 -15.11
C GLN A 26 18.98 -10.83 -14.67
N ALA A 27 18.92 -9.86 -15.58
CA ALA A 27 19.17 -8.45 -15.26
C ALA A 27 18.16 -7.90 -14.24
N LEU A 28 16.89 -8.26 -14.33
CA LEU A 28 15.87 -7.87 -13.35
C LEU A 28 16.15 -8.48 -11.98
N ALA A 29 16.58 -9.73 -11.92
CA ALA A 29 16.94 -10.40 -10.67
C ALA A 29 18.21 -9.78 -10.05
N GLU A 30 19.23 -9.51 -10.85
CA GLU A 30 20.47 -8.84 -10.42
C GLU A 30 20.17 -7.45 -9.86
N ASP A 31 19.37 -6.64 -10.57
CA ASP A 31 18.95 -5.30 -10.13
C ASP A 31 18.08 -5.36 -8.85
N SER A 32 17.20 -6.36 -8.74
CA SER A 32 16.36 -6.56 -7.54
C SER A 32 17.19 -6.91 -6.31
N VAL A 33 18.22 -7.75 -6.46
CA VAL A 33 19.14 -8.12 -5.38
C VAL A 33 19.98 -6.91 -4.94
N VAL A 34 20.46 -6.11 -5.89
CA VAL A 34 21.19 -4.87 -5.60
C VAL A 34 20.30 -3.89 -4.83
N LYS A 35 19.09 -3.59 -5.33
CA LYS A 35 18.14 -2.69 -4.66
C LYS A 35 17.73 -3.16 -3.28
N THR A 36 17.55 -4.47 -3.11
CA THR A 36 17.21 -5.07 -1.80
C THR A 36 18.38 -4.99 -0.83
N ARG A 37 19.60 -5.26 -1.29
CA ARG A 37 20.81 -5.12 -0.47
C ARG A 37 21.05 -3.67 -0.06
N GLU A 38 20.86 -2.73 -0.97
CA GLU A 38 20.93 -1.29 -0.66
C GLU A 38 19.86 -0.88 0.36
N ALA A 39 18.62 -1.32 0.18
CA ALA A 39 17.55 -1.06 1.14
C ALA A 39 17.87 -1.65 2.52
N TYR A 40 18.38 -2.89 2.57
CA TYR A 40 18.79 -3.55 3.81
C TYR A 40 19.96 -2.83 4.49
N GLN A 41 20.97 -2.41 3.74
CA GLN A 41 22.08 -1.63 4.27
C GLN A 41 21.61 -0.28 4.80
N ARG A 42 20.78 0.46 4.06
CA ARG A 42 20.16 1.71 4.52
C ARG A 42 19.35 1.49 5.82
N LEU A 43 18.56 0.42 5.89
CA LEU A 43 17.78 0.06 7.08
C LEU A 43 18.68 -0.27 8.27
N ASN A 44 19.77 -1.01 8.07
CA ASN A 44 20.71 -1.40 9.12
C ASN A 44 21.55 -0.22 9.62
N THR A 45 21.90 0.73 8.74
CA THR A 45 22.55 1.99 9.10
C THR A 45 21.60 2.90 9.90
N VAL A 46 20.33 2.99 9.51
CA VAL A 46 19.30 3.72 10.26
C VAL A 46 19.02 3.09 11.63
N ALA A 47 18.94 1.75 11.68
CA ALA A 47 18.65 1.01 12.91
C ALA A 47 19.77 1.09 13.96
N LYS A 48 21.02 1.29 13.54
CA LYS A 48 22.17 1.35 14.46
C LYS A 48 22.39 2.73 15.10
N ASP A 49 21.93 3.83 14.49
CA ASP A 49 22.46 5.15 14.86
C ASP A 49 21.47 6.26 15.29
N SER A 50 20.14 6.09 15.35
CA SER A 50 19.27 7.22 15.79
C SER A 50 17.85 6.87 16.26
N ALA A 51 17.58 7.01 17.57
CA ALA A 51 16.22 6.97 18.14
C ALA A 51 15.28 8.01 17.50
N LYS A 52 15.83 9.18 17.12
CA LYS A 52 15.10 10.28 16.48
C LYS A 52 14.57 9.93 15.08
N VAL A 53 15.27 9.07 14.34
CA VAL A 53 14.81 8.61 13.02
C VAL A 53 13.67 7.62 13.15
N ILE A 54 13.75 6.71 14.13
CA ILE A 54 12.65 5.80 14.45
C ILE A 54 11.41 6.59 14.90
N GLU A 55 11.60 7.62 15.73
CA GLU A 55 10.54 8.54 16.14
C GLU A 55 9.89 9.26 14.95
N GLU A 56 10.68 9.81 14.01
CA GLU A 56 10.18 10.47 12.79
C GLU A 56 9.35 9.52 11.91
N VAL A 57 9.79 8.27 11.74
CA VAL A 57 9.06 7.24 10.98
C VAL A 57 7.76 6.85 11.68
N MET A 58 7.79 6.65 13.00
CA MET A 58 6.61 6.31 13.79
C MET A 58 5.57 7.44 13.79
N LEU A 59 6.02 8.70 13.88
CA LEU A 59 5.16 9.87 13.78
C LEU A 59 4.51 9.98 12.40
N ALA A 60 5.27 9.76 11.32
CA ALA A 60 4.75 9.77 9.96
C ALA A 60 3.71 8.65 9.73
N ALA A 61 4.00 7.43 10.20
CA ALA A 61 3.07 6.31 10.15
C ALA A 61 1.79 6.59 10.96
N HIS A 62 1.92 7.15 12.15
CA HIS A 62 0.78 7.52 13.01
C HIS A 62 -0.10 8.61 12.37
N ALA A 63 0.52 9.67 11.83
CA ALA A 63 -0.20 10.73 11.12
C ALA A 63 -0.94 10.19 9.88
N GLY A 64 -0.32 9.26 9.15
CA GLY A 64 -0.94 8.58 8.02
C GLY A 64 -2.15 7.73 8.43
N ALA A 65 -2.01 6.92 9.49
CA ALA A 65 -3.11 6.13 10.04
C ALA A 65 -4.27 7.02 10.52
N LYS A 66 -3.98 8.14 11.17
CA LYS A 66 -4.97 9.14 11.60
C LYS A 66 -5.72 9.73 10.41
N ALA A 67 -5.03 10.15 9.36
CA ALA A 67 -5.66 10.71 8.16
C ALA A 67 -6.59 9.70 7.46
N ILE A 68 -6.17 8.43 7.37
CA ILE A 68 -7.02 7.35 6.83
C ILE A 68 -8.25 7.15 7.73
N GLY A 69 -8.06 7.09 9.06
CA GLY A 69 -9.14 6.94 10.02
C GLY A 69 -10.16 8.08 9.97
N GLU A 70 -9.70 9.33 9.88
CA GLU A 70 -10.56 10.51 9.69
C GLU A 70 -11.37 10.43 8.40
N LYS A 71 -10.75 9.97 7.30
CA LYS A 71 -11.45 9.79 6.03
C LYS A 71 -12.52 8.70 6.09
N VAL A 72 -12.23 7.58 6.74
CA VAL A 72 -13.21 6.51 6.97
C VAL A 72 -14.39 7.04 7.80
N LEU A 73 -14.11 7.74 8.91
CA LEU A 73 -15.15 8.31 9.76
C LEU A 73 -16.04 9.31 9.00
N HIS A 74 -15.42 10.17 8.19
CA HIS A 74 -16.16 11.09 7.32
C HIS A 74 -17.06 10.35 6.33
N ASN A 75 -16.55 9.33 5.65
CA ASN A 75 -17.35 8.51 4.73
C ASN A 75 -18.52 7.83 5.46
N THR A 76 -18.32 7.34 6.69
CA THR A 76 -19.40 6.77 7.51
C THR A 76 -20.49 7.80 7.83
N ALA A 77 -20.10 9.03 8.16
CA ALA A 77 -21.05 10.11 8.43
C ALA A 77 -21.90 10.43 7.18
N VAL A 78 -21.24 10.63 6.03
CA VAL A 78 -21.90 10.90 4.74
C VAL A 78 -22.85 9.77 4.33
N ASN A 79 -22.41 8.51 4.47
CA ASN A 79 -23.23 7.36 4.10
C ASN A 79 -24.45 7.22 5.03
N THR A 80 -24.30 7.55 6.31
CA THR A 80 -25.39 7.52 7.29
C THR A 80 -26.44 8.59 6.99
N GLU A 81 -26.01 9.80 6.67
CA GLU A 81 -26.89 10.89 6.25
C GLU A 81 -27.68 10.50 4.99
N ALA A 82 -27.00 9.94 3.98
CA ALA A 82 -27.65 9.47 2.76
C ALA A 82 -28.71 8.38 2.99
N VAL A 83 -28.49 7.48 3.96
CA VAL A 83 -29.49 6.47 4.36
C VAL A 83 -30.72 7.14 4.98
N PHE A 84 -30.53 8.11 5.88
CA PHE A 84 -31.64 8.84 6.50
C PHE A 84 -32.45 9.65 5.49
N ASP A 85 -31.79 10.32 4.55
CA ASP A 85 -32.44 11.09 3.50
C ASP A 85 -33.28 10.18 2.59
N ALA A 86 -32.72 9.05 2.17
CA ALA A 86 -33.45 8.07 1.37
C ALA A 86 -34.64 7.48 2.12
N ALA A 87 -34.47 7.12 3.40
CA ALA A 87 -35.55 6.62 4.24
C ALA A 87 -36.67 7.66 4.41
N GLN A 88 -36.32 8.93 4.62
CA GLN A 88 -37.28 10.02 4.74
C GLN A 88 -38.03 10.25 3.42
N ALA A 89 -37.34 10.20 2.28
CA ALA A 89 -37.95 10.34 0.96
C ALA A 89 -38.92 9.18 0.68
N ILE A 90 -38.52 7.94 0.94
CA ILE A 90 -39.35 6.73 0.77
C ILE A 90 -40.58 6.80 1.68
N ALA A 91 -40.43 7.20 2.94
CA ALA A 91 -41.55 7.33 3.88
C ALA A 91 -42.58 8.39 3.48
N ARG A 92 -42.16 9.40 2.68
CA ARG A 92 -43.04 10.45 2.15
C ARG A 92 -43.65 10.10 0.78
N ALA A 93 -43.23 9.00 0.16
CA ALA A 93 -43.73 8.57 -1.13
C ALA A 93 -45.24 8.28 -1.05
N LYS A 94 -46.00 8.76 -2.03
CA LYS A 94 -47.46 8.58 -2.09
C LYS A 94 -47.87 7.27 -2.73
N THR A 95 -46.94 6.61 -3.43
CA THR A 95 -47.19 5.38 -4.18
C THR A 95 -46.01 4.41 -4.13
N LEU A 96 -46.27 3.12 -4.30
CA LEU A 96 -45.22 2.09 -4.35
C LEU A 96 -44.21 2.28 -5.51
N PRO A 97 -44.63 2.66 -6.74
CA PRO A 97 -43.68 2.93 -7.82
C PRO A 97 -42.74 4.11 -7.51
N GLU A 98 -43.24 5.15 -6.83
CA GLU A 98 -42.42 6.28 -6.38
C GLU A 98 -41.37 5.84 -5.35
N ALA A 99 -41.78 5.03 -4.35
CA ALA A 99 -40.87 4.46 -3.36
C ALA A 99 -39.80 3.55 -4.01
N ALA A 100 -40.18 2.71 -4.97
CA ALA A 100 -39.27 1.83 -5.70
C ALA A 100 -38.23 2.62 -6.51
N ARG A 101 -38.66 3.72 -7.15
CA ARG A 101 -37.75 4.62 -7.86
C ARG A 101 -36.77 5.29 -6.90
N LEU A 102 -37.23 5.82 -5.77
CA LEU A 102 -36.37 6.45 -4.75
C LEU A 102 -35.33 5.45 -4.21
N GLN A 103 -35.73 4.19 -4.00
CA GLN A 103 -34.80 3.13 -3.60
C GLN A 103 -33.75 2.83 -4.68
N ALA A 104 -34.14 2.79 -5.96
CA ALA A 104 -33.21 2.58 -7.06
C ALA A 104 -32.22 3.75 -7.20
N ASP A 105 -32.71 5.00 -7.09
CA ASP A 105 -31.90 6.21 -7.11
C ASP A 105 -30.87 6.19 -5.97
N PHE A 106 -31.29 5.83 -4.75
CA PHE A 106 -30.38 5.68 -3.61
C PHE A 106 -29.29 4.63 -3.87
N VAL A 107 -29.64 3.44 -4.37
CA VAL A 107 -28.66 2.39 -4.67
C VAL A 107 -27.64 2.85 -5.71
N GLN A 108 -28.10 3.51 -6.78
CA GLN A 108 -27.21 4.05 -7.81
C GLN A 108 -26.25 5.10 -7.24
N GLN A 109 -26.74 6.00 -6.39
CA GLN A 109 -25.92 7.00 -5.71
C GLN A 109 -24.90 6.36 -4.76
N GLN A 110 -25.29 5.34 -3.98
CA GLN A 110 -24.38 4.63 -3.09
C GLN A 110 -23.27 3.89 -3.85
N PHE A 111 -23.56 3.31 -5.02
CA PHE A 111 -22.52 2.71 -5.86
C PHE A 111 -21.51 3.73 -6.38
N ALA A 112 -21.99 4.89 -6.84
CA ALA A 112 -21.11 5.97 -7.28
C ALA A 112 -20.25 6.51 -6.13
N ALA A 113 -20.84 6.72 -4.96
CA ALA A 113 -20.15 7.17 -3.75
C ALA A 113 -19.10 6.14 -3.31
N ALA A 114 -19.43 4.85 -3.23
CA ALA A 114 -18.50 3.80 -2.84
C ALA A 114 -17.29 3.72 -3.79
N GLY A 115 -17.51 3.86 -5.11
CA GLY A 115 -16.43 3.91 -6.10
C GLY A 115 -15.51 5.12 -5.90
N ALA A 116 -16.07 6.31 -5.67
CA ALA A 116 -15.29 7.52 -5.41
C ALA A 116 -14.51 7.43 -4.09
N GLN A 117 -15.18 7.06 -2.99
CA GLN A 117 -14.59 6.88 -1.67
C GLN A 117 -13.43 5.86 -1.67
N SER A 118 -13.57 4.77 -2.43
CA SER A 118 -12.51 3.76 -2.56
C SER A 118 -11.27 4.33 -3.27
N ARG A 119 -11.45 5.11 -4.35
CA ARG A 119 -10.33 5.76 -5.04
C ARG A 119 -9.62 6.76 -4.14
N GLU A 120 -10.37 7.58 -3.42
CA GLU A 120 -9.81 8.56 -2.48
C GLU A 120 -9.01 7.88 -1.35
N LEU A 121 -9.50 6.77 -0.80
CA LEU A 121 -8.77 5.99 0.21
C LEU A 121 -7.48 5.38 -0.36
N LEU A 122 -7.51 4.89 -1.60
CA LEU A 122 -6.31 4.36 -2.28
C LEU A 122 -5.27 5.46 -2.55
N GLU A 123 -5.72 6.63 -3.02
CA GLU A 123 -4.86 7.79 -3.24
C GLU A 123 -4.23 8.28 -1.93
N LEU A 124 -5.02 8.39 -0.88
CA LEU A 124 -4.54 8.78 0.45
C LEU A 124 -3.53 7.76 0.99
N SER A 125 -3.82 6.47 0.88
CA SER A 125 -2.91 5.40 1.32
C SER A 125 -1.59 5.43 0.53
N THR A 126 -1.65 5.67 -0.78
CA THR A 126 -0.47 5.82 -1.65
C THR A 126 0.36 7.04 -1.24
N LYS A 127 -0.29 8.16 -0.91
CA LYS A 127 0.37 9.37 -0.44
C LYS A 127 1.08 9.13 0.90
N VAL A 128 0.41 8.50 1.86
CA VAL A 128 0.99 8.14 3.16
C VAL A 128 2.22 7.23 2.98
N ALA A 129 2.13 6.22 2.11
CA ALA A 129 3.24 5.33 1.81
C ALA A 129 4.43 6.08 1.21
N LYS A 130 4.20 6.96 0.23
CA LYS A 130 5.25 7.81 -0.38
C LYS A 130 5.90 8.72 0.65
N GLN A 131 5.13 9.43 1.48
CA GLN A 131 5.66 10.31 2.51
C GLN A 131 6.49 9.56 3.55
N THR A 132 6.06 8.34 3.92
CA THR A 132 6.83 7.47 4.82
C THR A 132 8.17 7.08 4.19
N PHE A 133 8.16 6.67 2.92
CA PHE A 133 9.38 6.32 2.19
C PHE A 133 10.34 7.52 2.02
N GLU A 134 9.81 8.70 1.70
CA GLU A 134 10.57 9.95 1.64
C GLU A 134 11.22 10.30 2.98
N THR A 135 10.49 10.13 4.09
CA THR A 135 11.00 10.36 5.45
C THR A 135 12.16 9.43 5.77
N VAL A 136 12.05 8.13 5.44
CA VAL A 136 13.14 7.15 5.61
C VAL A 136 14.36 7.51 4.78
N ASN A 137 14.18 7.87 3.50
CA ASN A 137 15.30 8.26 2.64
C ASN A 137 15.99 9.54 3.11
N ALA A 138 15.22 10.55 3.51
CA ALA A 138 15.75 11.80 4.05
C ALA A 138 16.56 11.55 5.33
N ALA A 139 16.06 10.69 6.22
CA ALA A 139 16.78 10.29 7.42
C ALA A 139 18.09 9.56 7.10
N ALA A 140 18.07 8.59 6.17
CA ALA A 140 19.27 7.86 5.75
C ALA A 140 20.34 8.80 5.13
N ALA A 141 19.92 9.76 4.31
CA ALA A 141 20.82 10.76 3.72
C ALA A 141 21.47 11.66 4.79
N ARG A 142 20.69 12.08 5.81
CA ARG A 142 21.21 12.87 6.95
C ARG A 142 22.23 12.07 7.76
N SER A 143 21.97 10.81 8.07
CA SER A 143 22.91 9.94 8.78
C SER A 143 24.22 9.76 8.01
N PHE A 144 24.15 9.59 6.69
CA PHE A 144 25.33 9.47 5.84
C PHE A 144 26.17 10.77 5.81
N GLU A 145 25.53 11.94 5.70
CA GLU A 145 26.22 13.23 5.79
C GLU A 145 26.84 13.48 7.16
N GLN A 146 26.19 13.04 8.25
CA GLN A 146 26.78 13.11 9.59
C GLN A 146 28.04 12.25 9.72
N LEU A 147 28.01 11.01 9.23
CA LEU A 147 29.18 10.12 9.21
C LEU A 147 30.36 10.70 8.40
N LYS A 148 30.06 11.33 7.26
CA LYS A 148 31.09 12.00 6.44
C LYS A 148 31.73 13.18 7.17
N LYS A 149 30.95 13.94 7.94
CA LYS A 149 31.45 15.09 8.72
C LYS A 149 32.28 14.67 9.92
N THR A 150 31.92 13.59 10.62
CA THR A 150 32.70 13.09 11.78
C THR A 150 33.97 12.35 11.36
N GLY A 151 33.95 11.62 10.25
CA GLY A 151 35.11 10.89 9.72
C GLY A 151 36.20 11.75 9.04
N GLY A 152 35.93 13.03 8.77
CA GLY A 152 36.89 13.97 8.16
C GLY A 152 37.75 14.75 9.15
N THR A 153 37.69 14.43 10.44
CA THR A 153 38.37 15.16 11.54
C THR A 153 39.45 14.36 12.27
N THR A 154 39.95 13.28 11.68
CA THR A 154 41.12 12.53 12.18
C THR A 154 42.19 12.46 11.11
#